data_AF-A0A920B791-F1
#
_entry.id   AF-A0A920B791-F1
#
_cell.length_a   1.000
_cell.length_b   1.000
_cell.length_c   1.000
_cell.angle_alpha   90.00
_cell.angle_beta   90.00
_cell.angle_gamma   90.00
#
_symmetry.space_group_name_H-M   'P 1'
#
loop_
_entity.id
_entity.type
_entity.pdbx_description
1 polymer ?
#
loop_
_entity_poly.entity_id
_entity_poly.type
_entity_poly.pdbx_seq_one_letter_code
_entity_poly.pdbx_strand_id
1 'polypeptide(L)'
;MSRHQLKFDIPSEKIIPIRDKNSQIHSIIEFEDGNFIFCGSTNDMAVPINYALNYPDRKKINTKSNFNLYNKTQLEKIDQSKYKAFNICRLALKKGGSTIAVLNAANNIAVNAFLEKKISFLQILNIVEKIVIDHRPIKTYNLNQITTIYQQAEKLTLNLCI
;
A
#
# COMPACT_ATOMS: atom_id res chain seq x y z
N MET A 1 -6.69 -17.30 -3.61
CA MET A 1 -6.08 -16.20 -4.39
C MET A 1 -5.91 -14.98 -3.48
N SER A 2 -4.81 -14.25 -3.65
CA SER A 2 -4.20 -13.30 -2.73
C SER A 2 -4.69 -11.86 -2.94
N ARG A 3 -5.14 -11.21 -1.89
CA ARG A 3 -6.03 -10.06 -1.94
C ARG A 3 -5.38 -8.67 -2.21
N HIS A 4 -4.22 -8.52 -2.85
CA HIS A 4 -4.00 -7.30 -3.68
C HIS A 4 -4.35 -7.51 -5.15
N GLN A 5 -4.69 -8.75 -5.52
CA GLN A 5 -5.54 -9.07 -6.68
C GLN A 5 -6.96 -8.49 -6.54
N LEU A 6 -7.36 -7.99 -5.36
CA LEU A 6 -8.76 -7.80 -4.95
C LEU A 6 -9.67 -6.98 -5.88
N LYS A 7 -9.15 -6.03 -6.65
CA LYS A 7 -9.97 -5.10 -7.45
C LYS A 7 -9.69 -5.16 -8.96
N PHE A 8 -8.50 -5.63 -9.35
CA PHE A 8 -8.03 -5.62 -10.74
C PHE A 8 -7.50 -6.99 -11.20
N ASP A 9 -7.43 -7.98 -10.30
CA ASP A 9 -6.95 -9.34 -10.57
C ASP A 9 -5.55 -9.43 -11.22
N ILE A 10 -4.68 -8.46 -10.92
CA ILE A 10 -3.31 -8.39 -11.44
C ILE A 10 -2.33 -9.14 -10.50
N PRO A 11 -1.47 -10.04 -11.03
CA PRO A 11 -0.39 -10.67 -10.26
C PRO A 11 0.57 -9.64 -9.65
N SER A 12 1.12 -9.94 -8.47
CA SER A 12 1.96 -8.98 -7.73
C SER A 12 3.23 -8.59 -8.49
N GLU A 13 3.71 -9.48 -9.35
CA GLU A 13 4.90 -9.36 -10.19
C GLU A 13 4.70 -8.32 -11.31
N LYS A 14 3.44 -8.10 -11.73
CA LYS A 14 3.07 -7.09 -12.73
C LYS A 14 2.85 -5.70 -12.12
N ILE A 15 2.97 -5.55 -10.80
CA ILE A 15 2.83 -4.26 -10.12
C ILE A 15 4.23 -3.67 -9.91
N ILE A 16 4.56 -2.61 -10.65
CA ILE A 16 5.90 -2.01 -10.62
C ILE A 16 5.86 -0.68 -9.84
N PRO A 17 6.63 -0.53 -8.74
CA PRO A 17 6.70 0.72 -8.01
C PRO A 17 7.58 1.73 -8.77
N ILE A 18 7.02 2.90 -9.04
CA ILE A 18 7.68 4.04 -9.67
C ILE A 18 7.60 5.23 -8.71
N ARG A 19 8.69 5.98 -8.58
CA ARG A 19 8.73 7.22 -7.82
C ARG A 19 8.52 8.40 -8.75
N ASP A 20 7.49 9.20 -8.48
CA ASP A 20 7.33 10.55 -9.01
C ASP A 20 7.71 11.54 -7.91
N LYS A 21 8.78 12.34 -8.11
CA LYS A 21 9.20 13.34 -7.12
C LYS A 21 8.20 14.47 -6.93
N ASN A 22 7.37 14.73 -7.93
CA ASN A 22 6.36 15.79 -7.88
C ASN A 22 4.99 15.28 -7.40
N SER A 23 4.84 13.95 -7.29
CA SER A 23 3.59 13.25 -6.95
C SER A 23 2.40 13.65 -7.82
N GLN A 24 2.62 14.11 -9.06
CA GLN A 24 1.58 14.60 -9.96
C GLN A 24 1.03 13.51 -10.88
N ILE A 25 1.79 12.44 -11.10
CA ILE A 25 1.34 11.20 -11.75
C ILE A 25 0.96 10.20 -10.67
N HIS A 26 -0.33 9.89 -10.57
CA HIS A 26 -0.92 9.09 -9.49
C HIS A 26 -0.86 7.58 -9.76
N SER A 27 -0.88 7.17 -11.03
CA SER A 27 -0.74 5.77 -11.46
C SER A 27 -0.55 5.69 -12.98
N ILE A 28 0.02 4.57 -13.44
CA ILE A 28 0.27 4.26 -14.86
C ILE A 28 -0.19 2.82 -15.11
N ILE A 29 -0.82 2.58 -16.26
CA ILE A 29 -1.18 1.26 -16.79
C ILE A 29 -0.44 1.07 -18.11
N GLU A 30 0.27 -0.04 -18.23
CA GLU A 30 0.92 -0.51 -19.45
C GLU A 30 0.06 -1.60 -20.09
N PHE A 31 -0.20 -1.48 -21.39
CA PHE A 31 -0.99 -2.41 -22.19
C PHE A 31 -0.07 -3.35 -22.99
N GLU A 32 -0.60 -4.49 -23.43
CA GLU A 32 0.17 -5.53 -24.14
C GLU A 32 0.71 -5.07 -25.50
N ASP A 33 0.13 -4.02 -26.09
CA ASP A 33 0.58 -3.36 -27.32
C ASP A 33 1.68 -2.31 -27.08
N GLY A 34 2.12 -2.13 -25.83
CA GLY A 34 3.12 -1.15 -25.41
C GLY A 34 2.57 0.26 -25.17
N ASN A 35 1.25 0.46 -25.26
CA ASN A 35 0.64 1.75 -24.92
C ASN A 35 0.57 1.96 -23.41
N PHE A 36 0.67 3.23 -23.00
CA PHE A 36 0.56 3.64 -21.60
C PHE A 36 -0.61 4.59 -21.39
N ILE A 37 -1.40 4.34 -20.36
CA ILE A 37 -2.36 5.32 -19.83
C ILE A 37 -1.87 5.74 -18.45
N PHE A 38 -1.74 7.05 -18.23
CA PHE A 38 -1.40 7.59 -16.93
C PHE A 38 -2.50 8.51 -16.41
N CYS A 39 -2.66 8.55 -15.08
CA CYS A 39 -3.56 9.47 -14.39
C CYS A 39 -2.74 10.59 -13.76
N GLY A 40 -2.79 11.78 -14.36
CA GLY A 40 -2.15 12.99 -13.84
C GLY A 40 -3.19 13.96 -13.28
N SER A 41 -2.96 14.48 -12.07
CA SER A 41 -3.82 15.50 -11.47
C SER A 41 -3.08 16.30 -10.40
N THR A 42 -3.68 17.43 -9.99
CA THR A 42 -3.27 18.13 -8.77
C THR A 42 -3.39 17.21 -7.56
N ASN A 43 -2.59 17.48 -6.52
CA ASN A 43 -2.55 16.70 -5.28
C ASN A 43 -3.67 17.13 -4.34
N ASP A 44 -4.91 16.85 -4.76
CA ASP A 44 -6.13 17.16 -4.01
C ASP A 44 -7.06 15.95 -4.02
N MET A 45 -7.40 15.43 -2.84
CA MET A 45 -8.30 14.30 -2.66
C MET A 45 -9.73 14.57 -3.17
N ALA A 46 -10.13 15.84 -3.33
CA ALA A 46 -11.41 16.18 -3.95
C ALA A 46 -11.52 15.61 -5.38
N VAL A 47 -10.41 15.48 -6.12
CA VAL A 47 -10.39 14.94 -7.48
C VAL A 47 -10.80 13.46 -7.51
N PRO A 48 -10.10 12.51 -6.84
CA PRO A 48 -10.50 11.11 -6.84
C PRO A 48 -11.84 10.85 -6.12
N ILE A 49 -12.16 11.60 -5.06
CA ILE A 49 -13.45 11.47 -4.36
C ILE A 49 -14.62 11.84 -5.29
N ASN A 50 -14.51 12.95 -6.01
CA ASN A 50 -15.51 13.38 -6.98
C ASN A 50 -15.72 12.36 -8.10
N TYR A 51 -14.64 11.76 -8.60
CA TYR A 51 -14.74 10.72 -9.62
C TYR A 51 -15.41 9.46 -9.07
N ALA A 52 -15.06 9.02 -7.87
CA ALA A 52 -15.67 7.84 -7.25
C ALA A 52 -17.19 8.03 -7.00
N LEU A 53 -17.62 9.22 -6.58
CA LEU A 53 -19.03 9.52 -6.30
C LEU A 53 -19.90 9.69 -7.54
N ASN A 54 -19.31 10.12 -8.66
CA ASN A 54 -20.04 10.46 -9.88
C ASN A 54 -19.74 9.53 -11.06
N TYR A 55 -18.94 8.47 -10.85
CA TYR A 55 -18.58 7.52 -11.90
C TYR A 55 -19.83 7.00 -12.65
N PRO A 56 -19.80 6.95 -13.99
CA PRO A 56 -18.67 7.23 -14.88
C PRO A 56 -18.46 8.71 -15.23
N ASP A 57 -19.39 9.58 -14.83
CA ASP A 57 -19.38 11.00 -15.14
C ASP A 57 -18.36 11.81 -14.32
N ARG A 58 -18.09 13.03 -14.80
CA ARG A 58 -17.21 13.98 -14.11
C ARG A 58 -18.00 15.25 -13.80
N LYS A 59 -18.13 15.57 -12.52
CA LYS A 59 -18.69 16.86 -12.07
C LYS A 59 -17.60 17.89 -11.84
N LYS A 60 -17.93 19.15 -12.10
CA LYS A 60 -17.05 20.29 -11.80
C LYS A 60 -16.86 20.39 -10.29
N ILE A 61 -15.60 20.52 -9.87
CA ILE A 61 -15.22 20.80 -8.48
C ILE A 61 -14.42 22.10 -8.42
N ASN A 62 -14.42 22.76 -7.26
CA ASN A 62 -13.71 24.02 -7.07
C ASN A 62 -12.23 23.79 -6.71
N THR A 63 -11.57 22.89 -7.43
CA THR A 63 -10.14 22.59 -7.27
C THR A 63 -9.39 23.23 -8.42
N LYS A 64 -8.48 24.17 -8.12
CA LYS A 64 -7.60 24.76 -9.14
C LYS A 64 -6.51 23.75 -9.50
N SER A 65 -6.43 23.38 -10.77
CA SER A 65 -5.34 22.53 -11.24
C SER A 65 -4.04 23.32 -11.24
N ASN A 66 -3.04 22.83 -10.53
CA ASN A 66 -1.63 23.22 -10.68
C ASN A 66 -0.82 22.14 -11.42
N PHE A 67 -1.50 21.13 -11.97
CA PHE A 67 -0.88 20.06 -12.74
C PHE A 67 -0.25 20.67 -13.99
N ASN A 68 1.06 20.45 -14.15
CA ASN A 68 1.79 20.92 -15.31
C ASN A 68 2.58 19.76 -15.91
N LEU A 69 2.02 19.15 -16.96
CA LEU A 69 2.64 18.04 -17.66
C LEU A 69 4.03 18.40 -18.24
N TYR A 70 4.22 19.66 -18.64
CA TYR A 70 5.44 20.15 -19.29
C TYR A 70 6.58 20.46 -18.30
N ASN A 71 6.27 20.58 -17.01
CA ASN A 71 7.29 20.70 -15.97
C ASN A 71 7.82 19.31 -15.57
N LYS A 72 8.86 18.85 -16.29
CA LYS A 72 9.73 17.70 -15.97
C LYS A 72 9.16 16.72 -14.93
N THR A 73 8.24 15.87 -15.35
CA THR A 73 7.87 14.68 -14.58
C THR A 73 9.13 13.82 -14.42
N GLN A 74 9.64 13.71 -13.19
CA GLN A 74 10.81 12.90 -12.88
C GLN A 74 10.34 11.55 -12.37
N LEU A 75 10.02 10.66 -13.30
CA LEU A 75 9.69 9.26 -13.00
C LEU A 75 10.98 8.45 -12.88
N GLU A 76 11.14 7.77 -11.74
CA GLU A 76 12.31 6.95 -11.46
C GLU A 76 11.86 5.56 -11.01
N LYS A 77 12.46 4.51 -11.58
CA LYS A 77 12.27 3.15 -11.08
C LYS A 77 12.82 3.07 -9.66
N ILE A 78 12.02 2.52 -8.75
CA ILE A 78 12.46 2.31 -7.38
C ILE A 78 13.35 1.07 -7.34
N ASP A 79 14.57 1.24 -6.85
CA ASP A 79 15.44 0.13 -6.48
C ASP A 79 14.89 -0.53 -5.21
N GLN A 80 14.07 -1.56 -5.40
CA GLN A 80 13.37 -2.26 -4.32
C GLN A 80 14.33 -2.92 -3.33
N SER A 81 15.58 -3.21 -3.73
CA SER A 81 16.58 -3.82 -2.84
C SER A 81 16.92 -2.91 -1.65
N LYS A 82 16.76 -1.59 -1.83
CA LYS A 82 16.99 -0.57 -0.79
C LYS A 82 15.84 -0.45 0.21
N TYR A 83 14.68 -1.04 -0.09
CA TYR A 83 13.46 -0.86 0.68
C TYR A 83 12.86 -2.20 1.10
N LYS A 84 13.30 -2.69 2.27
CA LYS A 84 12.84 -3.95 2.88
C LYS A 84 11.31 -4.09 2.92
N ALA A 85 10.58 -2.98 3.04
CA ALA A 85 9.12 -2.96 3.04
C ALA A 85 8.49 -3.64 1.81
N PHE A 86 9.08 -3.50 0.61
CA PHE A 86 8.54 -4.18 -0.59
C PHE A 86 8.57 -5.70 -0.44
N ASN A 87 9.67 -6.25 0.09
CA ASN A 87 9.81 -7.70 0.29
C ASN A 87 8.77 -8.22 1.29
N ILE A 88 8.54 -7.49 2.38
CA ILE A 88 7.53 -7.83 3.39
C ILE A 88 6.12 -7.83 2.76
N CYS A 89 5.77 -6.77 2.01
CA CYS A 89 4.48 -6.68 1.35
C CYS A 89 4.29 -7.79 0.30
N ARG A 90 5.32 -8.10 -0.51
CA ARG A 90 5.28 -9.19 -1.49
C ARG A 90 5.13 -10.55 -0.81
N LEU A 91 5.81 -10.79 0.30
CA LEU A 91 5.65 -12.00 1.10
C LEU A 91 4.23 -12.11 1.64
N ALA A 92 3.68 -11.04 2.23
CA ALA A 92 2.33 -11.02 2.75
C ALA A 92 1.29 -11.30 1.65
N LEU A 93 1.51 -10.76 0.44
CA LEU A 93 0.72 -11.08 -0.72
C LEU A 93 0.84 -12.54 -1.13
N LYS A 94 2.05 -13.07 -1.24
CA LYS A 94 2.23 -14.47 -1.59
C LYS A 94 1.54 -15.43 -0.60
N LYS A 95 1.61 -15.13 0.70
CA LYS A 95 0.92 -15.90 1.76
C LYS A 95 -0.61 -15.77 1.68
N GLY A 96 -1.11 -14.57 1.37
CA GLY A 96 -2.52 -14.28 1.18
C GLY A 96 -3.37 -14.48 2.44
N GLY A 97 -4.68 -14.65 2.28
CA GLY A 97 -5.61 -14.84 3.39
C GLY A 97 -5.52 -13.70 4.42
N SER A 98 -5.51 -14.06 5.70
CA SER A 98 -5.43 -13.11 6.81
C SER A 98 -4.07 -12.42 6.97
N THR A 99 -3.03 -12.80 6.21
CA THR A 99 -1.69 -12.21 6.37
C THR A 99 -1.65 -10.71 6.08
N ILE A 100 -2.47 -10.19 5.17
CA ILE A 100 -2.52 -8.75 4.87
C ILE A 100 -3.09 -7.95 6.06
N ALA A 101 -4.07 -8.51 6.78
CA ALA A 101 -4.59 -7.88 7.99
C ALA A 101 -3.53 -7.87 9.11
N VAL A 102 -2.79 -8.97 9.26
CA VAL A 102 -1.68 -9.08 10.22
C VAL A 102 -0.55 -8.11 9.90
N LEU A 103 -0.17 -7.97 8.63
CA LEU A 103 0.80 -6.97 8.16
C LEU A 103 0.38 -5.55 8.58
N ASN A 104 -0.89 -5.19 8.32
CA ASN A 104 -1.42 -3.87 8.65
C ASN A 104 -1.43 -3.62 10.16
N ALA A 105 -1.92 -4.59 10.95
CA ALA A 105 -1.91 -4.53 12.42
C ALA A 105 -0.51 -4.30 12.97
N ALA A 106 0.46 -5.11 12.54
CA ALA A 106 1.83 -5.01 12.99
C ALA A 106 2.46 -3.66 12.62
N ASN A 107 2.23 -3.18 11.39
CA ASN A 107 2.74 -1.89 10.95
C ASN A 107 2.18 -0.74 11.82
N ASN A 108 0.89 -0.75 12.12
CA ASN A 108 0.27 0.30 12.92
C ASN A 108 0.85 0.38 14.33
N ILE A 109 1.01 -0.77 15.01
CA ILE A 109 1.60 -0.80 16.36
C ILE A 109 3.08 -0.42 16.33
N ALA A 110 3.85 -0.94 15.38
CA ALA A 110 5.28 -0.64 15.29
C ALA A 110 5.54 0.85 14.93
N VAL A 111 4.76 1.43 14.01
CA VAL A 111 4.85 2.86 13.70
C VAL A 111 4.47 3.70 14.92
N ASN A 112 3.41 3.34 15.66
CA ASN A 112 3.04 4.05 16.88
C ASN A 112 4.17 4.00 17.94
N ALA A 113 4.78 2.83 18.14
CA ALA A 113 5.92 2.69 19.04
C ALA A 113 7.14 3.53 18.61
N PHE A 114 7.38 3.65 17.30
CA PHE A 114 8.42 4.55 16.77
C PHE A 114 8.10 6.03 17.05
N LEU A 115 6.85 6.46 16.84
CA LEU A 115 6.41 7.82 17.13
C LEU A 115 6.51 8.15 18.63
N GLU A 116 6.27 7.16 19.49
CA GLU A 116 6.47 7.23 20.94
C GLU A 116 7.94 7.07 21.37
N LYS A 117 8.88 7.00 20.41
CA LYS A 117 10.34 6.84 20.64
C LYS A 117 10.74 5.58 21.41
N LYS A 118 9.91 4.54 21.41
CA LYS A 118 10.21 3.23 22.04
C LYS A 118 11.11 2.37 21.16
N ILE A 119 10.97 2.49 19.84
CA ILE A 119 11.80 1.79 18.87
C ILE A 119 12.37 2.75 17.83
N SER A 120 13.47 2.38 17.20
CA SER A 120 14.05 3.08 16.06
C SER A 120 13.28 2.83 14.76
N PHE A 121 13.50 3.68 13.77
CA PHE A 121 12.87 3.58 12.44
C PHE A 121 13.10 2.21 11.78
N LEU A 122 14.33 1.67 11.84
CA LEU A 122 14.66 0.38 11.22
C LEU A 122 14.03 -0.81 11.97
N GLN A 123 13.75 -0.67 13.28
CA GLN A 123 13.08 -1.72 14.05
C GLN A 123 11.64 -1.94 13.61
N ILE A 124 10.95 -0.92 13.05
CA ILE A 124 9.60 -1.08 12.48
C ILE A 124 9.58 -2.24 11.49
N LEU A 125 10.49 -2.23 10.52
CA LEU A 125 10.55 -3.23 9.46
C LEU A 125 10.92 -4.62 9.99
N ASN A 126 11.80 -4.70 10.98
CA ASN A 126 12.22 -5.98 11.59
C ASN A 126 11.07 -6.64 12.36
N ILE A 127 10.33 -5.85 13.14
CA ILE A 127 9.20 -6.33 13.93
C ILE A 127 8.06 -6.77 13.01
N VAL A 128 7.69 -5.94 12.04
CA VAL A 128 6.63 -6.24 11.08
C VAL A 128 6.97 -7.50 10.28
N GLU A 129 8.20 -7.63 9.78
CA GLU A 129 8.64 -8.82 9.06
C GLU A 129 8.51 -10.07 9.91
N LYS A 130 8.97 -10.03 11.17
CA LYS A 130 8.87 -11.15 12.10
C LYS A 130 7.42 -11.61 12.27
N ILE A 131 6.51 -10.69 12.56
CA ILE A 131 5.08 -10.98 12.76
C ILE A 131 4.46 -11.59 11.49
N VAL A 132 4.80 -11.06 10.31
CA VAL A 132 4.32 -11.57 9.02
C VAL A 132 4.86 -12.97 8.72
N ILE A 133 6.13 -13.24 9.01
CA ILE A 133 6.76 -14.56 8.81
C ILE A 133 6.11 -15.60 9.72
N ASP A 134 5.98 -15.29 11.01
CA ASP A 134 5.50 -16.22 12.04
C ASP A 134 4.00 -16.56 11.88
N HIS A 135 3.21 -15.66 11.27
CA HIS A 135 1.78 -15.86 11.07
C HIS A 135 1.44 -16.99 10.08
N ARG A 136 0.51 -17.87 10.43
CA ARG A 136 -0.03 -18.89 9.50
C ARG A 136 -1.33 -18.39 8.86
N PRO A 137 -1.40 -18.25 7.52
CA PRO A 137 -2.54 -17.62 6.86
C PRO A 137 -3.83 -18.43 7.00
N ILE A 138 -4.90 -17.76 7.43
CA ILE A 138 -6.27 -18.29 7.40
C ILE A 138 -6.92 -17.74 6.13
N LYS A 139 -7.37 -18.63 5.23
CA LYS A 139 -7.87 -18.22 3.90
C LYS A 139 -9.34 -17.81 3.91
N THR A 140 -10.15 -18.44 4.74
CA THR A 140 -11.58 -18.19 4.85
C THR A 140 -11.87 -17.71 6.27
N TYR A 141 -12.45 -16.53 6.38
CA TYR A 141 -12.76 -15.91 7.66
C TYR A 141 -13.97 -14.98 7.51
N ASN A 142 -14.73 -14.84 8.59
CA ASN A 142 -15.75 -13.80 8.73
C ASN A 142 -15.17 -12.54 9.38
N LEU A 143 -16.01 -11.51 9.56
CA LEU A 143 -15.61 -10.24 10.14
C LEU A 143 -15.05 -10.41 11.57
N ASN A 144 -15.72 -11.18 12.42
CA ASN A 144 -15.29 -11.37 13.81
C ASN A 144 -13.92 -12.06 13.86
N GLN A 145 -13.73 -13.10 13.05
CA GLN A 145 -12.47 -13.84 12.97
C GLN A 145 -11.31 -12.95 12.51
N ILE A 146 -11.50 -12.13 11.46
CA ILE A 146 -10.42 -11.24 11.00
C ILE A 146 -10.09 -10.15 12.01
N THR A 147 -11.09 -9.62 12.72
CA THR A 147 -10.90 -8.67 13.81
C THR A 147 -10.10 -9.29 14.95
N THR A 148 -10.42 -10.52 15.37
CA THR A 148 -9.66 -11.24 16.40
C THR A 148 -8.22 -11.49 15.97
N ILE A 149 -7.99 -11.91 14.72
CA ILE A 149 -6.63 -12.11 14.18
C ILE A 149 -5.85 -10.78 14.18
N TYR A 150 -6.51 -9.69 13.79
CA TYR A 150 -5.92 -8.35 13.78
C TYR A 150 -5.48 -7.93 15.19
N GLN A 151 -6.36 -8.04 16.19
CA GLN A 151 -6.07 -7.71 17.60
C GLN A 151 -4.96 -8.59 18.20
N GLN A 152 -4.92 -9.89 17.83
CA GLN A 152 -3.84 -10.79 18.24
C GLN A 152 -2.49 -10.32 17.69
N ALA A 153 -2.44 -9.93 16.40
CA ALA A 153 -1.24 -9.39 15.80
C ALA A 153 -0.78 -8.09 16.46
N GLU A 154 -1.71 -7.20 16.85
CA GLU A 154 -1.39 -5.99 17.60
C GLU A 154 -0.70 -6.32 18.93
N LYS A 155 -1.29 -7.24 19.72
CA LYS A 155 -0.73 -7.66 21.01
C LYS A 155 0.66 -8.28 20.87
N LEU A 156 0.83 -9.17 19.89
CA LEU A 156 2.13 -9.78 19.60
C LEU A 156 3.17 -8.73 19.21
N THR A 157 2.76 -7.74 18.42
CA THR A 157 3.66 -6.66 17.97
C THR A 157 4.06 -5.75 19.14
N LEU A 158 3.13 -5.43 20.04
CA LEU A 158 3.40 -4.59 21.21
C LEU A 158 4.48 -5.19 22.12
N ASN A 159 4.46 -6.51 22.32
CA ASN A 159 5.47 -7.22 23.12
C ASN A 159 6.89 -7.14 22.52
N LEU A 160 7.01 -6.83 21.24
CA LEU A 160 8.29 -6.67 20.55
C LEU A 160 8.75 -5.19 20.49
N CYS A 161 7.91 -4.25 20.92
CA CYS A 161 8.15 -2.81 20.85
C CYS A 161 8.63 -2.20 22.17
N ILE A 162 9.39 -2.96 22.96
CA ILE A 162 9.92 -2.59 24.28
C ILE A 162 11.32 -2.00 24.13
#